data_AF-A0A2E3QEC7-F1
#
_entry.id   AF-A0A2E3QEC7-F1
#
_cell.length_a   1.000
_cell.length_b   1.000
_cell.length_c   1.000
_cell.angle_alpha   90.00
_cell.angle_beta   90.00
_cell.angle_gamma   90.00
#
_symmetry.space_group_name_H-M   'P 1'
#
loop_
_entity.id
_entity.type
_entity.pdbx_description
1 polymer ?
#
loop_
_entity_poly.entity_id
_entity_poly.type
_entity_poly.pdbx_seq_one_letter_code
_entity_poly.pdbx_strand_id
1 'polypeptide(L)'
;MALANQAVFPPNRHALYEAHGYSPAIRSGDLLFVSGQVGSLEDGSPEPDFKKQVERAFDNLKAVLKAADCSFDDIIDVTSFHTDPENQFDDIMAVKGAVFDQAPYPNWTAVGVNWLAGFDFEIKVVARIPAGNA
;
A
#
# COMPACT_ATOMS: atom_id res chain seq x y z
N MET A 1 -9.22 -9.87 -27.17
CA MET A 1 -7.90 -9.29 -26.85
C MET A 1 -7.44 -9.92 -25.56
N ALA A 2 -6.20 -10.43 -25.49
CA ALA A 2 -5.65 -10.91 -24.23
C ALA A 2 -5.58 -9.73 -23.25
N LEU A 3 -6.08 -9.93 -22.03
CA LEU A 3 -5.87 -8.98 -20.93
C LEU A 3 -4.37 -8.94 -20.67
N ALA A 4 -3.68 -7.95 -21.25
CA ALA A 4 -2.27 -7.76 -21.03
C ALA A 4 -2.09 -7.15 -19.63
N ASN A 5 -1.31 -7.82 -18.78
CA ASN A 5 -0.94 -7.30 -17.48
C ASN A 5 -0.06 -6.06 -17.67
N GLN A 6 -0.46 -4.93 -17.10
CA GLN A 6 0.26 -3.67 -17.22
C GLN A 6 0.84 -3.27 -15.86
N ALA A 7 2.15 -3.05 -15.81
CA ALA A 7 2.79 -2.51 -14.61
C ALA A 7 2.44 -1.02 -14.43
N VAL A 8 2.13 -0.63 -13.20
CA VAL A 8 1.81 0.75 -12.82
C VAL A 8 2.89 1.26 -11.89
N PHE A 9 3.41 2.46 -12.18
CA PHE A 9 4.45 3.11 -11.38
C PHE A 9 4.02 4.52 -10.95
N PRO A 10 4.18 4.86 -9.66
CA PRO A 10 3.97 6.23 -9.21
C PRO A 10 5.09 7.15 -9.75
N PRO A 11 4.80 8.45 -9.96
CA PRO A 11 5.82 9.40 -10.40
C PRO A 11 6.98 9.55 -9.39
N ASN A 12 6.69 9.42 -8.10
CA ASN A 12 7.66 9.50 -7.00
C ASN A 12 7.99 8.09 -6.49
N ARG A 13 8.72 7.31 -7.28
CA ARG A 13 9.13 5.94 -6.92
C ARG A 13 10.29 5.93 -5.92
N HIS A 14 10.23 5.08 -4.91
CA HIS A 14 11.38 4.76 -4.07
C HIS A 14 12.37 3.83 -4.81
N ALA A 15 13.64 3.84 -4.41
CA ALA A 15 14.69 3.06 -5.05
C ALA A 15 14.48 1.52 -5.03
N LEU A 16 13.70 0.99 -4.07
CA LEU A 16 13.52 -0.46 -3.90
C LEU A 16 12.97 -1.18 -5.14
N TYR A 17 12.09 -0.54 -5.93
CA TYR A 17 11.50 -1.18 -7.12
C TYR A 17 12.56 -1.54 -8.16
N GLU A 18 13.51 -0.64 -8.39
CA GLU A 18 14.62 -0.86 -9.31
C GLU A 18 15.67 -1.80 -8.70
N ALA A 19 15.99 -1.62 -7.41
CA ALA A 19 16.99 -2.43 -6.71
C ALA A 19 16.59 -3.91 -6.57
N HIS A 20 15.29 -4.22 -6.44
CA HIS A 20 14.78 -5.57 -6.20
C HIS A 20 13.97 -6.16 -7.36
N GLY A 21 13.70 -5.39 -8.41
CA GLY A 21 13.11 -5.90 -9.65
C GLY A 21 11.64 -6.33 -9.53
N TYR A 22 10.79 -5.48 -8.95
CA TYR A 22 9.35 -5.73 -8.85
C TYR A 22 8.54 -4.47 -9.18
N SER A 23 7.29 -4.68 -9.62
CA SER A 23 6.38 -3.58 -9.95
C SER A 23 5.64 -3.08 -8.71
N PRO A 24 5.38 -1.77 -8.58
CA PRO A 24 4.54 -1.19 -7.52
C PRO A 24 3.12 -1.74 -7.54
N ALA A 25 2.55 -1.88 -8.73
CA ALA A 25 1.29 -2.56 -8.94
C ALA A 25 1.21 -3.17 -10.32
N ILE A 26 0.29 -4.13 -10.48
CA ILE A 26 -0.11 -4.71 -11.75
C ILE A 26 -1.60 -4.45 -11.96
N ARG A 27 -1.94 -3.79 -13.06
CA ARG A 27 -3.29 -3.73 -13.60
C ARG A 27 -3.56 -5.00 -14.41
N SER A 28 -4.64 -5.69 -14.08
CA SER A 28 -5.15 -6.86 -14.79
C SER A 28 -6.65 -6.72 -14.99
N GLY A 29 -7.06 -6.24 -16.16
CA GLY A 29 -8.46 -5.90 -16.44
C GLY A 29 -8.93 -4.71 -15.60
N ASP A 30 -9.98 -4.92 -14.82
CA ASP A 30 -10.59 -3.95 -13.91
C ASP A 30 -10.08 -4.06 -12.47
N LEU A 31 -9.03 -4.85 -12.23
CA LEU A 31 -8.39 -5.00 -10.92
C LEU A 31 -6.97 -4.43 -10.92
N LEU A 32 -6.61 -3.82 -9.80
CA LEU A 32 -5.26 -3.37 -9.48
C LEU A 32 -4.74 -4.19 -8.30
N PHE A 33 -3.67 -4.93 -8.53
CA PHE A 33 -2.94 -5.65 -7.48
C PHE A 33 -1.73 -4.83 -7.08
N VAL A 34 -1.76 -4.26 -5.87
CA VAL A 34 -0.67 -3.42 -5.36
C VAL A 34 0.30 -4.29 -4.57
N SER A 35 1.59 -4.14 -4.83
CA SER A 35 2.66 -4.71 -3.99
C SER A 35 2.58 -4.12 -2.59
N GLY A 36 3.08 -4.83 -1.58
CA GLY A 36 3.13 -4.32 -0.22
C GLY A 36 3.77 -2.93 -0.15
N GLN A 37 3.05 -1.97 0.41
CA GLN A 37 3.52 -0.61 0.61
C GLN A 37 4.03 -0.46 2.02
N VAL A 38 5.25 0.04 2.12
CA VAL A 38 5.99 0.25 3.37
C VAL A 38 6.34 1.73 3.51
N GLY A 39 6.71 2.15 4.72
CA GLY A 39 7.09 3.52 5.04
C GLY A 39 8.50 3.88 4.57
N SER A 40 8.83 3.66 3.30
CA SER A 40 10.15 3.94 2.75
C SER A 40 10.36 5.43 2.44
N LEU A 41 11.57 5.90 2.74
CA LEU A 41 12.13 7.13 2.18
C LEU A 41 12.51 6.92 0.71
N GLU A 42 12.90 7.99 0.03
CA GLU A 42 13.23 7.96 -1.41
C GLU A 42 14.40 7.02 -1.73
N ASP A 43 15.38 6.95 -0.81
CA ASP A 43 16.54 6.05 -0.92
C ASP A 43 16.22 4.58 -0.62
N GLY A 44 14.98 4.27 -0.23
CA GLY A 44 14.51 2.93 0.11
C GLY A 44 14.71 2.53 1.57
N SER A 45 15.31 3.37 2.41
CA SER A 45 15.44 3.12 3.84
C SER A 45 14.09 3.32 4.58
N PRO A 46 13.87 2.68 5.72
CA PRO A 46 12.68 2.90 6.53
C PRO A 46 12.67 4.27 7.20
N GLU A 47 11.51 4.91 7.25
CA GLU A 47 11.29 6.03 8.16
C GLU A 47 11.49 5.53 9.62
N PRO A 48 12.38 6.16 10.41
CA PRO A 48 12.77 5.67 11.73
C PRO A 48 11.70 5.84 12.82
N ASP A 49 10.78 6.79 12.68
CA ASP A 49 9.64 6.93 13.59
C ASP A 49 8.49 6.04 13.14
N PHE A 50 8.02 5.12 14.00
CA PHE A 50 7.04 4.11 13.61
C PHE A 50 5.73 4.72 13.09
N LYS A 51 5.17 5.71 13.79
CA LYS A 51 3.92 6.33 13.36
C LYS A 51 4.08 7.02 12.01
N LYS A 52 5.17 7.77 11.80
CA LYS A 52 5.49 8.36 10.49
C LYS A 52 5.76 7.31 9.43
N GLN A 53 6.31 6.14 9.79
CA GLN A 53 6.50 5.02 8.89
C GLN A 53 5.14 4.50 8.38
N VAL A 54 4.15 4.37 9.27
CA VAL A 54 2.78 4.01 8.88
C VAL A 54 2.15 5.10 7.99
N GLU A 55 2.24 6.37 8.37
CA GLU A 55 1.74 7.51 7.56
C GLU A 55 2.35 7.49 6.15
N ARG A 56 3.66 7.29 6.06
CA ARG A 56 4.39 7.21 4.80
C ARG A 56 4.04 5.97 3.98
N ALA A 57 3.75 4.83 4.61
CA ALA A 57 3.25 3.66 3.90
C ALA A 57 1.90 3.95 3.22
N PHE A 58 1.00 4.67 3.90
CA PHE A 58 -0.26 5.13 3.30
C PHE A 58 -0.06 6.17 2.21
N ASP A 59 0.88 7.11 2.35
CA ASP A 59 1.22 8.07 1.30
C ASP A 59 1.79 7.39 0.04
N ASN A 60 2.68 6.41 0.24
CA ASN A 60 3.23 5.61 -0.84
C ASN A 60 2.11 4.82 -1.55
N LEU A 61 1.21 4.19 -0.79
CA LEU A 61 0.03 3.52 -1.32
C LEU A 61 -0.86 4.46 -2.13
N LYS A 62 -1.14 5.66 -1.60
CA LYS A 62 -1.93 6.69 -2.30
C LYS A 62 -1.29 7.07 -3.64
N ALA A 63 0.03 7.20 -3.69
CA ALA A 63 0.75 7.52 -4.91
C ALA A 63 0.62 6.39 -5.96
N VAL A 64 0.71 5.13 -5.54
CA VAL A 64 0.53 3.97 -6.43
C VAL A 64 -0.90 3.87 -6.94
N LEU A 65 -1.91 4.02 -6.07
CA LEU A 65 -3.32 4.03 -6.46
C LEU A 65 -3.60 5.14 -7.48
N LYS A 66 -3.12 6.35 -7.21
CA LYS A 66 -3.31 7.50 -8.11
C LYS A 66 -2.71 7.27 -9.49
N ALA A 67 -1.59 6.54 -9.59
CA ALA A 67 -0.97 6.20 -10.87
C ALA A 67 -1.80 5.22 -11.72
N ALA A 68 -2.78 4.55 -11.12
CA ALA A 68 -3.78 3.73 -11.80
C ALA A 68 -5.15 4.41 -11.90
N ASP A 69 -5.23 5.72 -11.63
CA ASP A 69 -6.47 6.48 -11.51
C ASP A 69 -7.45 5.93 -10.45
N CYS A 70 -6.90 5.30 -9.41
CA CYS A 70 -7.61 4.85 -8.21
C CYS A 70 -7.38 5.80 -7.03
N SER A 71 -8.23 5.65 -6.02
CA SER A 71 -8.17 6.27 -4.71
C SER A 71 -8.34 5.22 -3.61
N PHE A 72 -8.38 5.64 -2.34
CA PHE A 72 -8.67 4.72 -1.24
C PHE A 72 -10.09 4.14 -1.28
N ASP A 73 -11.05 4.85 -1.86
CA ASP A 73 -12.46 4.41 -1.99
C ASP A 73 -12.60 3.22 -2.96
N ASP A 74 -11.59 3.02 -3.81
CA ASP A 74 -11.56 1.94 -4.79
C ASP A 74 -10.98 0.63 -4.21
N ILE A 75 -10.46 0.66 -2.99
CA ILE A 75 -9.91 -0.51 -2.31
C ILE A 75 -11.04 -1.49 -1.96
N ILE A 76 -10.86 -2.74 -2.37
CA ILE A 76 -11.81 -3.84 -2.13
C ILE A 76 -11.25 -4.91 -1.19
N ASP A 77 -9.94 -4.91 -0.95
CA ASP A 77 -9.28 -5.84 -0.03
C ASP A 77 -8.06 -5.19 0.65
N VAL A 78 -7.93 -5.36 1.97
CA VAL A 78 -6.75 -4.91 2.74
C VAL A 78 -6.19 -6.06 3.58
N THR A 79 -4.89 -6.29 3.40
CA THR A 79 -4.07 -7.09 4.34
C THR A 79 -2.94 -6.23 4.87
N SER A 80 -2.72 -6.21 6.18
CA SER A 80 -1.57 -5.55 6.80
C SER A 80 -0.72 -6.51 7.61
N PHE A 81 0.58 -6.23 7.63
CA PHE A 81 1.58 -7.03 8.32
C PHE A 81 2.34 -6.16 9.33
N HIS A 82 2.64 -6.73 10.49
CA HIS A 82 3.16 -6.02 11.65
C HIS A 82 4.29 -6.81 12.31
N THR A 83 5.41 -6.17 12.63
CA THR A 83 6.54 -6.84 13.31
C THR A 83 6.30 -7.00 14.82
N ASP A 84 5.52 -6.10 15.42
CA ASP A 84 5.20 -6.11 16.86
C ASP A 84 3.80 -5.54 17.11
N PRO A 85 2.73 -6.21 16.62
CA PRO A 85 1.38 -5.65 16.59
C PRO A 85 0.88 -5.21 17.97
N GLU A 86 1.24 -5.92 19.05
CA GLU A 86 0.81 -5.58 20.42
C GLU A 86 1.25 -4.17 20.86
N ASN A 87 2.44 -3.73 20.45
CA ASN A 87 2.97 -2.40 20.78
C ASN A 87 2.72 -1.34 19.68
N GLN A 88 2.24 -1.76 18.52
CA GLN A 88 2.11 -0.93 17.32
C GLN A 88 0.65 -0.55 17.00
N PHE A 89 -0.32 -1.31 17.51
CA PHE A 89 -1.70 -1.25 17.02
C PHE A 89 -2.37 0.11 17.21
N ASP A 90 -2.12 0.81 18.32
CA ASP A 90 -2.72 2.11 18.60
C ASP A 90 -2.30 3.19 17.58
N ASP A 91 -1.01 3.23 17.22
CA ASP A 91 -0.50 4.13 16.20
C ASP A 91 -1.08 3.78 14.82
N ILE A 92 -1.16 2.49 14.49
CA ILE A 92 -1.78 2.02 13.24
C ILE A 92 -3.25 2.44 13.17
N MET A 93 -4.00 2.27 14.26
CA MET A 93 -5.41 2.64 14.34
C MET A 93 -5.62 4.14 14.21
N ALA A 94 -4.74 4.96 14.78
CA ALA A 94 -4.79 6.41 14.63
C ALA A 94 -4.60 6.85 13.17
N VAL A 95 -3.59 6.30 12.48
CA VAL A 95 -3.32 6.62 11.07
C VAL A 95 -4.43 6.08 10.16
N LYS A 96 -4.81 4.81 10.34
CA LYS A 96 -5.90 4.18 9.58
C LYS A 96 -7.21 4.94 9.74
N GLY A 97 -7.54 5.38 10.95
CA GLY A 97 -8.76 6.13 11.24
C GLY A 97 -8.79 7.53 10.60
N ALA A 98 -7.62 8.14 10.36
CA ALA A 98 -7.53 9.38 9.61
C ALA A 98 -7.67 9.18 8.09
N VAL A 99 -7.29 8.00 7.57
CA VAL A 99 -7.39 7.66 6.14
C VAL A 99 -8.77 7.15 5.76
N PHE A 100 -9.33 6.24 6.57
CA PHE A 100 -10.68 5.68 6.41
C PHE A 100 -11.58 6.23 7.50
N ASP A 101 -11.90 7.52 7.40
CA ASP A 101 -12.60 8.29 8.43
C ASP A 101 -14.12 8.09 8.42
N GLN A 102 -14.67 7.45 7.38
CA GLN A 102 -16.10 7.25 7.20
C GLN A 102 -16.44 5.85 6.70
N ALA A 103 -17.64 5.38 7.06
CA ALA A 103 -18.20 4.13 6.57
C ALA A 103 -18.77 4.29 5.13
N PRO A 104 -18.81 3.23 4.31
CA PRO A 104 -18.38 1.86 4.63
C PRO A 104 -16.85 1.72 4.67
N TYR A 105 -16.33 1.11 5.74
CA TYR A 105 -14.90 0.81 5.87
C TYR A 105 -14.50 -0.38 4.97
N PRO A 106 -13.24 -0.46 4.52
CA PRO A 106 -12.76 -1.64 3.80
C PRO A 106 -12.81 -2.89 4.68
N ASN A 107 -12.83 -4.07 4.04
CA ASN A 107 -12.47 -5.29 4.75
C ASN A 107 -11.03 -5.16 5.29
N TRP A 108 -10.65 -5.96 6.29
CA TRP A 108 -9.28 -5.89 6.80
C TRP A 108 -8.84 -7.19 7.47
N THR A 109 -7.66 -7.69 7.09
CA THR A 109 -6.93 -8.76 7.79
C THR A 109 -5.60 -8.20 8.29
N ALA A 110 -5.34 -8.29 9.59
CA ALA A 110 -4.10 -7.86 10.23
C ALA A 110 -3.32 -9.09 10.75
N VAL A 111 -2.03 -9.18 10.44
CA VAL A 111 -1.20 -10.37 10.75
C VAL A 111 0.14 -9.95 11.38
N GLY A 112 0.47 -10.56 12.51
CA GLY A 112 1.83 -10.48 13.09
C GLY A 112 2.80 -11.34 12.28
N VAL A 113 3.94 -10.78 11.89
CA VAL A 113 4.97 -11.44 11.09
C VAL A 113 6.35 -11.23 11.70
N ASN A 114 7.30 -12.11 11.38
CA ASN A 114 8.63 -12.05 11.99
C ASN A 114 9.62 -11.12 11.25
N TRP A 115 9.30 -10.66 10.04
CA TRP A 115 10.21 -9.85 9.22
C TRP A 115 9.52 -9.17 8.03
N LEU A 116 9.84 -7.88 7.79
CA LEU A 116 9.37 -7.08 6.66
C LEU A 116 10.52 -6.28 6.03
N ALA A 117 11.63 -6.92 5.66
CA ALA A 117 12.74 -6.28 4.94
C ALA A 117 13.35 -5.01 5.60
N GLY A 118 13.29 -4.90 6.93
CA GLY A 118 13.78 -3.74 7.69
C GLY A 118 12.71 -2.70 8.01
N PHE A 119 11.46 -2.93 7.61
CA PHE A 119 10.28 -2.16 8.00
C PHE A 119 9.52 -2.86 9.14
N ASP A 120 8.59 -2.12 9.74
CA ASP A 120 7.77 -2.58 10.86
C ASP A 120 6.27 -2.65 10.51
N PHE A 121 5.88 -1.99 9.42
CA PHE A 121 4.51 -2.01 8.89
C PHE A 121 4.52 -2.16 7.36
N GLU A 122 3.68 -3.05 6.86
CA GLU A 122 3.39 -3.20 5.44
C GLU A 122 1.88 -3.31 5.20
N ILE A 123 1.38 -2.61 4.18
CA ILE A 123 -0.02 -2.71 3.74
C ILE A 123 -0.09 -3.17 2.28
N LYS A 124 -0.83 -4.25 2.06
CA LYS A 124 -1.09 -4.82 0.73
C LYS A 124 -2.58 -4.68 0.42
N VAL A 125 -2.90 -4.19 -0.78
CA VAL A 125 -4.28 -3.98 -1.19
C VAL A 125 -4.61 -4.55 -2.56
N VAL A 126 -5.90 -4.77 -2.78
CA VAL A 126 -6.49 -4.92 -4.12
C VAL A 126 -7.52 -3.81 -4.29
N ALA A 127 -7.51 -3.16 -5.44
CA ALA A 127 -8.47 -2.11 -5.79
C ALA A 127 -9.21 -2.43 -7.09
N ARG A 128 -10.42 -1.91 -7.22
CA ARG A 128 -11.19 -1.88 -8.47
C ARG A 128 -10.79 -0.64 -9.26
N ILE A 129 -10.45 -0.80 -10.54
CA ILE A 129 -10.17 0.34 -11.41
C ILE A 129 -11.52 0.88 -11.93
N PRO A 130 -11.83 2.17 -11.75
CA PRO A 130 -13.09 2.75 -12.20
C PRO A 130 -13.33 2.58 -13.71
N ALA A 131 -14.58 2.28 -14.09
CA ALA A 131 -14.96 1.93 -15.47
C ALA A 131 -14.91 3.10 -16.50
N GLY A 132 -14.32 4.24 -16.15
CA GLY A 132 -14.15 5.39 -17.05
C GLY A 132 -12.73 5.58 -17.61
N ASN A 133 -11.76 4.80 -17.12
CA ASN A 133 -10.32 5.01 -17.36
C ASN A 133 -9.66 3.78 -18.02
N ALA A 134 -10.38 3.11 -18.93
CA ALA A 134 -9.90 1.98 -19.73
C ALA A 134 -9.56 2.40 -21.17
#